data_AF-A0A9W3FCQ5-F1
#
_entry.id   AF-A0A9W3FCQ5-F1
#
_cell.length_a   1.000
_cell.length_b   1.000
_cell.length_c   1.000
_cell.angle_alpha   90.00
_cell.angle_beta   90.00
_cell.angle_gamma   90.00
#
_symmetry.space_group_name_H-M   'P 1'
#
loop_
_entity.id
_entity.type
_entity.pdbx_description
1 polymer ?
#
loop_
_entity_poly.entity_id
_entity_poly.type
_entity_poly.pdbx_seq_one_letter_code
_entity_poly.pdbx_strand_id
1 'polypeptide(L)'
;IPYGINYDKMWLMNSIQNQCSVPFTPVDFHYVKNRARFFVQGASTASALKDVSYKICDEENEKVAIFVNPSTVPYSVLNKLEPKEMEQLKLTLNKRYNVSQQALDLQNLRFDP
;
A
#
# COMPACT_ATOMS: atom_id res chain seq x y z
N ILE A 1 -11.32 -1.43 -8.68
CA ILE A 1 -11.29 -1.86 -10.10
C ILE A 1 -12.11 -3.16 -10.20
N PRO A 2 -13.29 -3.14 -10.84
CA PRO A 2 -14.08 -4.34 -11.07
C PRO A 2 -13.30 -5.36 -11.89
N TYR A 3 -13.55 -6.64 -11.67
CA TYR A 3 -12.87 -7.75 -12.36
C TYR A 3 -11.34 -7.72 -12.24
N GLY A 4 -10.78 -6.90 -11.35
CA GLY A 4 -9.34 -6.68 -11.26
C GLY A 4 -8.53 -7.91 -10.83
N ILE A 5 -9.19 -8.98 -10.34
CA ILE A 5 -8.56 -10.28 -10.09
C ILE A 5 -8.14 -11.00 -11.40
N ASN A 6 -8.74 -10.63 -12.53
CA ASN A 6 -8.45 -11.20 -13.84
C ASN A 6 -7.16 -10.63 -14.45
N TYR A 7 -6.62 -9.55 -13.87
CA TYR A 7 -5.44 -8.86 -14.38
C TYR A 7 -4.21 -9.18 -13.54
N ASP A 8 -3.06 -9.36 -14.18
CA ASP A 8 -1.79 -9.39 -13.47
C ASP A 8 -1.59 -8.09 -12.69
N LYS A 9 -1.16 -8.21 -11.44
CA LYS A 9 -1.01 -7.07 -10.53
C LYS A 9 0.00 -6.05 -11.07
N MET A 10 1.15 -6.50 -11.57
CA MET A 10 2.19 -5.58 -12.04
C MET A 10 1.73 -4.87 -13.31
N TRP A 11 1.15 -5.61 -14.26
CA TRP A 11 0.56 -5.04 -15.46
C TRP A 11 -0.50 -3.99 -15.13
N LEU A 12 -1.44 -4.31 -14.23
CA LEU A 12 -2.55 -3.41 -13.88
C LEU A 12 -2.01 -2.12 -13.26
N MET A 13 -1.08 -2.24 -12.30
CA MET A 13 -0.52 -1.07 -11.63
C MET A 13 0.32 -0.21 -12.57
N ASN A 14 1.15 -0.83 -13.42
CA ASN A 14 1.98 -0.10 -14.38
C ASN A 14 1.13 0.60 -15.44
N SER A 15 0.10 -0.07 -15.96
CA SER A 15 -0.84 0.52 -16.92
C SER A 15 -1.56 1.75 -16.36
N ILE A 16 -2.01 1.68 -15.09
CA ILE A 16 -2.61 2.83 -14.40
C ILE A 16 -1.58 3.94 -14.17
N GLN A 17 -0.38 3.59 -13.71
CA GLN A 17 0.68 4.56 -13.43
C GLN A 17 1.11 5.33 -14.68
N ASN A 18 1.19 4.66 -15.84
CA ASN A 18 1.57 5.26 -17.12
C ASN A 18 0.53 6.23 -17.68
N GLN A 19 -0.75 6.03 -17.35
CA GLN A 19 -1.86 6.89 -17.82
C GLN A 19 -2.24 7.99 -16.82
N CYS A 20 -1.87 7.82 -15.55
CA CYS A 20 -2.16 8.78 -14.50
C CYS A 20 -1.27 10.02 -14.65
N SER A 21 -1.88 11.21 -14.61
CA SER A 21 -1.16 12.49 -14.72
C SER A 21 -0.33 12.84 -13.47
N VAL A 22 -0.56 12.14 -12.36
CA VAL A 22 0.12 12.35 -11.08
C VAL A 22 0.77 11.03 -10.63
N PRO A 23 2.05 11.05 -10.21
CA PRO A 23 2.67 9.87 -9.63
C PRO A 23 1.95 9.47 -8.33
N PHE A 24 1.77 8.18 -8.10
CA PHE A 24 1.14 7.71 -6.87
C PHE A 24 1.78 6.44 -6.35
N THR A 25 1.60 6.18 -5.06
CA THR A 25 2.01 4.91 -4.45
C THR A 25 0.76 4.20 -3.95
N PRO A 26 0.42 3.02 -4.48
CA PRO A 26 -0.71 2.25 -3.98
C PRO A 26 -0.43 1.76 -2.57
N VAL A 27 -1.37 2.00 -1.65
CA VAL A 27 -1.33 1.50 -0.27
C VAL A 27 -2.28 0.32 -0.14
N ASP A 28 -1.86 -0.73 0.56
CA ASP A 28 -2.62 -1.95 0.80
C ASP A 28 -3.34 -2.47 -0.45
N PHE A 29 -2.61 -2.80 -1.52
CA PHE A 29 -3.23 -3.47 -2.66
C PHE A 29 -3.74 -4.86 -2.24
N HIS A 30 -5.03 -5.12 -2.43
CA HIS A 30 -5.69 -6.37 -2.06
C HIS A 30 -6.89 -6.65 -2.97
N TYR A 31 -7.40 -7.88 -2.90
CA TYR A 31 -8.61 -8.29 -3.61
C TYR A 31 -9.79 -8.41 -2.64
N VAL A 32 -10.96 -7.89 -3.04
CA VAL A 32 -12.22 -8.11 -2.35
C VAL A 32 -13.22 -8.65 -3.35
N LYS A 33 -13.59 -9.93 -3.20
CA LYS A 33 -14.33 -10.69 -4.23
C LYS A 33 -13.55 -10.61 -5.56
N ASN A 34 -14.22 -10.25 -6.65
CA ASN A 34 -13.61 -10.09 -7.97
C ASN A 34 -12.97 -8.71 -8.21
N ARG A 35 -12.81 -7.86 -7.18
CA ARG A 35 -12.33 -6.48 -7.34
C ARG A 35 -10.91 -6.33 -6.82
N ALA A 36 -10.03 -5.73 -7.62
CA ALA A 36 -8.77 -5.18 -7.12
C ALA A 36 -9.05 -3.84 -6.41
N ARG A 37 -8.45 -3.65 -5.24
CA ARG A 37 -8.56 -2.44 -4.41
C ARG A 37 -7.18 -2.03 -3.90
N PHE A 38 -6.99 -0.74 -3.77
CA PHE A 38 -5.86 -0.13 -3.09
C PHE A 38 -6.31 1.26 -2.63
N PHE A 39 -5.52 1.88 -1.77
CA PHE A 39 -5.72 3.23 -1.29
C PHE A 39 -4.67 4.16 -1.87
N VAL A 40 -4.99 5.44 -1.96
CA VAL A 40 -4.06 6.51 -2.31
C VAL A 40 -4.23 7.67 -1.35
N GLN A 41 -3.15 8.45 -1.20
CA GLN A 41 -3.17 9.66 -0.38
C GLN A 41 -3.60 10.87 -1.20
N GLY A 42 -4.53 11.64 -0.66
CA GLY A 42 -4.93 12.95 -1.19
C GLY A 42 -6.03 12.90 -2.26
N ALA A 43 -6.86 13.95 -2.27
CA ALA A 43 -7.97 14.09 -3.20
C ALA A 43 -7.52 14.36 -4.65
N SER A 44 -6.38 15.05 -4.84
CA SER A 44 -5.82 15.31 -6.18
C SER A 44 -5.44 14.01 -6.89
N THR A 45 -4.69 13.13 -6.21
CA THR A 45 -4.32 11.80 -6.71
C THR A 45 -5.54 10.94 -6.99
N ALA A 46 -6.51 10.95 -6.07
CA ALA A 46 -7.79 10.27 -6.23
C ALA A 46 -8.56 10.76 -7.49
N SER A 47 -8.56 12.08 -7.75
CA SER A 47 -9.15 12.66 -8.96
C SER A 47 -8.41 12.23 -10.22
N ALA A 48 -7.07 12.30 -10.22
CA ALA A 48 -6.26 11.87 -11.36
C ALA A 48 -6.49 10.40 -11.73
N LEU A 49 -6.63 9.52 -10.73
CA LEU A 49 -6.99 8.11 -10.94
C LEU A 49 -8.39 7.92 -11.53
N LYS A 50 -9.35 8.76 -11.13
CA LYS A 50 -10.70 8.73 -11.71
C LYS A 50 -10.65 9.08 -13.20
N ASP A 51 -9.80 10.04 -13.58
CA ASP A 51 -9.60 10.45 -14.97
C ASP A 51 -8.92 9.38 -15.84
N VAL A 52 -8.28 8.37 -15.23
CA VAL A 52 -7.71 7.20 -15.94
C VAL A 52 -8.78 6.18 -16.32
N SER A 53 -9.96 6.21 -15.68
CA SER A 53 -11.02 5.24 -15.94
C SER A 53 -11.35 5.18 -17.43
N TYR A 54 -11.42 3.95 -17.97
CA TYR A 54 -11.71 3.67 -19.38
C TYR A 54 -10.65 4.15 -20.40
N LYS A 55 -9.44 4.57 -19.97
CA LYS A 55 -8.32 4.91 -20.87
C LYS A 55 -7.37 3.74 -21.14
N ILE A 56 -7.42 2.69 -20.33
CA ILE A 56 -6.62 1.48 -20.48
C ILE A 56 -7.50 0.41 -21.11
N CYS A 57 -6.97 -0.28 -22.12
CA CYS A 57 -7.55 -1.50 -22.66
C CYS A 57 -6.72 -2.71 -22.20
N ASP A 58 -7.39 -3.81 -21.88
CA ASP A 58 -6.73 -5.09 -21.64
C ASP A 58 -6.44 -5.84 -22.96
N GLU A 59 -5.95 -7.08 -22.84
CA GLU A 59 -5.57 -7.93 -23.98
C GLU A 59 -6.76 -8.28 -24.88
N GLU A 60 -7.98 -8.24 -24.35
CA GLU A 60 -9.24 -8.47 -25.09
C GLU A 60 -9.83 -7.16 -25.64
N ASN A 61 -9.09 -6.06 -25.51
CA ASN A 61 -9.50 -4.71 -25.88
C ASN A 61 -10.71 -4.20 -25.07
N GLU A 62 -10.97 -4.79 -23.89
CA GLU A 62 -11.96 -4.29 -22.95
C GLU A 62 -11.40 -3.14 -22.12
N LYS A 63 -12.23 -2.13 -21.87
CA LYS A 63 -11.81 -0.93 -21.14
C LYS A 63 -11.83 -1.16 -19.63
N VAL A 64 -10.71 -0.89 -18.97
CA VAL A 64 -10.59 -1.02 -17.52
C VAL A 64 -11.29 0.15 -16.81
N ALA A 65 -12.32 -0.17 -16.02
CA ALA A 65 -13.04 0.82 -15.20
C ALA A 65 -12.37 1.05 -13.84
N ILE A 66 -12.18 2.31 -13.46
CA ILE A 66 -11.60 2.71 -12.17
C ILE A 66 -12.62 3.54 -11.40
N PHE A 67 -12.97 3.06 -10.20
CA PHE A 67 -13.88 3.74 -9.28
C PHE A 67 -13.13 4.19 -8.04
N VAL A 68 -13.38 5.44 -7.63
CA VAL A 68 -12.73 6.08 -6.50
C VAL A 68 -13.79 6.52 -5.51
N ASN A 69 -13.56 6.24 -4.22
CA ASN A 69 -14.43 6.64 -3.12
C ASN A 69 -13.55 7.15 -1.98
N PRO A 70 -14.00 8.14 -1.20
CA PRO A 70 -13.37 8.47 0.07
C PRO A 70 -13.33 7.24 1.00
N SER A 71 -12.30 7.15 1.83
CA SER A 71 -12.18 6.12 2.86
C SER A 71 -11.56 6.70 4.12
N THR A 72 -11.71 5.97 5.22
CA THR A 72 -10.85 6.15 6.38
C THR A 72 -9.40 5.79 6.03
N VAL A 73 -8.46 6.28 6.83
CA VAL A 73 -7.04 5.95 6.69
C VAL A 73 -6.85 4.43 6.91
N PRO A 74 -6.11 3.71 6.04
CA PRO A 74 -5.83 2.29 6.22
C PRO A 74 -5.02 2.02 7.49
N TYR A 75 -5.25 0.86 8.12
CA TYR A 75 -4.56 0.51 9.36
C TYR A 75 -3.04 0.39 9.21
N SER A 76 -2.52 0.02 8.05
CA SER A 76 -1.07 -0.02 7.80
C SER A 76 -0.41 1.37 7.86
N VAL A 77 -1.17 2.42 7.55
CA VAL A 77 -0.74 3.81 7.65
C VAL A 77 -0.97 4.33 9.07
N LEU A 78 -2.13 4.03 9.66
CA LEU A 78 -2.49 4.49 11.00
C LEU A 78 -1.61 3.87 12.10
N ASN A 79 -1.28 2.59 11.98
CA ASN A 79 -0.50 1.85 12.98
C ASN A 79 1.01 1.97 12.74
N LYS A 80 1.44 2.84 11.84
CA LYS A 80 2.85 3.10 11.62
C LYS A 80 3.42 3.79 12.85
N LEU A 81 4.53 3.26 13.37
CA LEU A 81 5.21 3.87 14.51
C LEU A 81 5.63 5.30 14.17
N GLU A 82 5.29 6.23 15.04
CA GLU A 82 5.75 7.60 14.97
C GLU A 82 7.27 7.67 15.19
N PRO A 83 7.96 8.73 14.73
CA PRO A 83 9.41 8.83 14.86
C PRO A 83 9.93 8.63 16.29
N LYS A 84 9.18 9.13 17.28
CA LYS A 84 9.51 8.95 18.70
C LYS A 84 9.40 7.48 19.14
N GLU A 85 8.36 6.78 18.72
CA GLU A 85 8.16 5.36 19.04
C GLU A 85 9.22 4.49 18.34
N MET A 86 9.63 4.88 17.12
CA MET A 86 10.72 4.23 16.40
C MET A 86 12.07 4.38 17.13
N GLU A 87 12.37 5.57 17.67
CA GLU A 87 13.58 5.77 18.47
C GLU A 87 13.53 4.97 19.79
N GLN A 88 12.37 4.87 20.43
CA GLN A 88 12.19 4.00 21.59
C GLN A 88 12.42 2.53 21.25
N LEU A 89 11.84 2.06 20.14
CA LEU A 89 12.06 0.70 19.63
C LEU A 89 13.56 0.45 19.39
N LYS A 90 14.28 1.38 18.75
CA LYS A 90 15.72 1.27 18.52
C LYS A 90 16.51 1.14 19.83
N LEU A 91 16.17 1.91 20.87
CA LEU A 91 16.80 1.80 22.19
C LEU A 91 16.52 0.43 22.84
N THR A 92 15.28 -0.06 22.76
CA THR A 92 14.92 -1.41 23.24
C THR A 92 15.71 -2.49 22.51
N LEU A 93 15.81 -2.42 21.19
CA LEU A 93 16.59 -3.38 20.39
C LEU A 93 18.07 -3.35 20.74
N ASN A 94 18.64 -2.16 21.00
CA ASN A 94 20.04 -2.04 21.44
C ASN A 94 20.30 -2.73 22.79
N LYS A 95 19.37 -2.63 23.75
CA LYS A 95 19.49 -3.32 25.05
C LYS A 95 19.44 -4.84 24.92
N ARG A 96 18.75 -5.34 23.89
CA ARG A 96 18.53 -6.77 23.62
C ARG A 96 19.56 -7.36 22.64
N TYR A 97 20.55 -6.57 22.22
CA TYR A 97 21.58 -7.01 21.29
C TYR A 97 22.83 -7.51 22.02
N ASN A 98 23.20 -8.76 21.80
CA ASN A 98 24.45 -9.34 22.27
C ASN A 98 25.56 -9.13 21.23
N VAL A 99 26.49 -8.22 21.53
CA VAL A 99 27.61 -7.86 20.62
C VAL A 99 28.55 -9.04 20.36
N SER A 100 28.83 -9.87 21.37
CA SER A 100 29.79 -10.99 21.24
C SER A 100 29.29 -12.08 20.29
N GLN A 101 27.98 -12.29 20.26
CA GLN A 101 27.34 -13.30 19.40
C GLN A 101 26.70 -12.69 18.15
N GLN A 102 26.71 -11.35 18.05
CA GLN A 102 25.98 -10.60 17.03
C GLN A 102 24.51 -11.01 16.94
N ALA A 103 23.87 -11.27 18.09
CA ALA A 103 22.53 -11.83 18.18
C ALA A 103 21.56 -10.83 18.80
N LEU A 104 20.37 -10.68 18.20
CA LEU A 104 19.30 -9.80 18.67
C LEU A 104 18.14 -10.62 19.23
N ASP A 105 17.82 -10.45 20.51
CA ASP A 105 16.70 -11.15 21.15
C ASP A 105 15.38 -10.39 20.96
N LEU A 106 14.51 -10.94 20.12
CA LEU A 106 13.17 -10.41 19.83
C LEU A 106 12.05 -11.13 20.61
N GLN A 107 12.38 -12.06 21.52
CA GLN A 107 11.39 -12.78 22.31
C GLN A 107 10.55 -11.81 23.15
N ASN A 108 9.23 -11.97 23.07
CA ASN A 108 8.25 -11.16 23.81
C ASN A 108 8.44 -9.64 23.66
N LEU A 109 8.95 -9.15 22.51
CA LEU A 109 9.23 -7.72 22.29
C LEU A 109 8.01 -6.82 22.52
N ARG A 110 6.80 -7.29 22.19
CA ARG A 110 5.54 -6.57 22.45
C ARG A 110 5.31 -6.27 23.93
N PHE A 111 5.91 -7.08 24.81
CA PHE A 111 5.80 -7.02 26.25
C PHE A 111 7.13 -6.59 26.89
N ASP A 112 8.00 -5.89 26.15
CA ASP A 112 9.23 -5.30 26.69
C ASP A 112 8.87 -4.32 27.83
N PRO A 113 9.47 -4.47 29.03
CA PRO A 113 9.17 -3.61 30.20
C PRO A 113 9.50 -2.12 30.03
#